data_AF-A0A7K9BU55-F1
#
_entry.id   AF-A0A7K9BU55-F1
#
_cell.length_a   1.000
_cell.length_b   1.000
_cell.length_c   1.000
_cell.angle_alpha   90.00
_cell.angle_beta   90.00
_cell.angle_gamma   90.00
#
_symmetry.space_group_name_H-M   'P 1'
#
loop_
_entity.id
_entity.type
_entity.pdbx_description
1 polymer ?
#
loop_
_entity_poly.entity_id
_entity_poly.type
_entity_poly.pdbx_seq_one_letter_code
_entity_poly.pdbx_strand_id
1 'polypeptide(L)'
;YIGALGARVICDNIPGLVNKQRQLCQRYPDIMQSVGEGAKEWIRECQHQFRHHRWNCSTLDRDHTVFGRVMLRSSREAAFVYAISSAGVVYAITRACSQGDLKACSCDPLKRGRSKDERGEFDWGGCSDNIHYGIRFAKAFVDAKEKKVKDARALMNLHNNRCGRMAVKRFLKLECKCHGVSGSCTLRTCWLAMSDFRKTGDYLRKKYNGAIQVTMNQDGTGFTVANKNFRKPTKTDLVYFENSPDYCVMDKSAG
;
A
#
# COMPACT_ATOMS: atom_id res chain seq x y z
N TYR A 1 -2.34 23.71 14.20
CA TYR A 1 -2.70 24.29 12.90
C TYR A 1 -1.44 24.69 12.16
N ILE A 2 -1.03 23.95 11.13
CA ILE A 2 0.08 24.35 10.25
C ILE A 2 -0.53 25.24 9.16
N GLY A 3 -0.18 26.52 9.12
CA GLY A 3 -0.64 27.44 8.08
C GLY A 3 -0.08 27.07 6.69
N ALA A 4 -0.64 27.62 5.61
CA ALA A 4 -0.22 27.32 4.23
C ALA A 4 1.29 27.57 3.98
N LEU A 5 1.85 28.61 4.61
CA LEU A 5 3.29 28.91 4.59
C LEU A 5 4.12 27.82 5.32
N GLY A 6 3.64 27.34 6.47
CA GLY A 6 4.29 26.27 7.22
C GLY A 6 4.27 24.93 6.48
N ALA A 7 3.16 24.60 5.82
CA ALA A 7 3.03 23.41 5.00
C ALA A 7 4.01 23.42 3.82
N ARG A 8 4.15 24.57 3.15
CA ARG A 8 5.09 24.73 2.03
C ARG A 8 6.54 24.51 2.46
N VAL A 9 6.95 25.15 3.55
CA VAL A 9 8.32 25.00 4.10
C VAL A 9 8.59 23.55 4.50
N ILE A 10 7.66 22.87 5.17
CA ILE A 10 7.83 21.46 5.54
C ILE A 10 7.99 20.60 4.28
N CYS A 11 7.06 20.70 3.34
CA CYS A 11 7.05 19.89 2.12
C CYS A 11 8.28 20.10 1.22
N ASP A 12 8.85 21.30 1.22
CA ASP A 12 10.05 21.64 0.46
C ASP A 12 11.32 21.09 1.13
N ASN A 13 11.30 20.88 2.45
CA ASN A 13 12.42 20.31 3.20
C ASN A 13 12.40 18.78 3.35
N ILE A 14 11.34 18.08 2.93
CA ILE A 14 11.34 16.61 2.92
C ILE A 14 12.34 16.10 1.86
N PRO A 15 13.41 15.38 2.25
CA PRO A 15 14.38 14.86 1.31
C PRO A 15 13.76 13.78 0.39
N GLY A 16 14.24 13.69 -0.84
CA GLY A 16 13.85 12.64 -1.78
C GLY A 16 12.48 12.81 -2.46
N LEU A 17 11.65 13.79 -2.07
CA LEU A 17 10.39 14.07 -2.78
C LEU A 17 10.62 14.69 -4.15
N VAL A 18 9.95 14.14 -5.16
CA VAL A 18 9.91 14.71 -6.51
C VAL A 18 8.87 15.84 -6.59
N ASN A 19 8.99 16.75 -7.58
CA ASN A 19 8.10 17.91 -7.73
C ASN A 19 6.60 17.58 -7.62
N LYS A 20 6.16 16.45 -8.21
CA LYS A 20 4.75 16.03 -8.11
C LYS A 20 4.33 15.66 -6.69
N GLN A 21 5.21 15.01 -5.93
CA GLN A 21 4.97 14.71 -4.50
C GLN A 21 4.97 15.98 -3.66
N ARG A 22 5.86 16.94 -3.94
CA ARG A 22 5.88 18.24 -3.25
C ARG A 22 4.58 19.02 -3.47
N GLN A 23 4.09 19.07 -4.71
CA GLN A 23 2.80 19.69 -5.03
C GLN A 23 1.63 19.03 -4.27
N LEU A 24 1.62 17.70 -4.20
CA LEU A 24 0.58 16.97 -3.44
C LEU A 24 0.69 17.25 -1.94
N CYS A 25 1.91 17.27 -1.41
CA CYS A 25 2.19 17.58 0.00
C CYS A 25 1.71 19.00 0.36
N GLN A 26 2.04 20.00 -0.47
CA GLN A 26 1.62 21.39 -0.28
C GLN A 26 0.10 21.55 -0.36
N ARG A 27 -0.56 20.79 -1.24
CA ARG A 27 -2.02 20.83 -1.42
C ARG A 27 -2.77 20.10 -0.30
N TYR A 28 -2.19 19.04 0.25
CA TYR A 28 -2.81 18.17 1.25
C TYR A 28 -1.84 17.87 2.42
N PRO A 29 -1.46 18.89 3.22
CA PRO A 29 -0.46 18.72 4.27
C PRO A 29 -0.95 17.86 5.44
N ASP A 30 -2.26 17.86 5.71
CA ASP A 30 -2.91 16.98 6.70
C ASP A 30 -2.77 15.50 6.30
N ILE A 31 -2.96 15.17 5.02
CA ILE A 31 -2.76 13.81 4.50
C ILE A 31 -1.32 13.35 4.70
N MET A 32 -0.34 14.25 4.61
CA MET A 32 1.08 13.89 4.74
C MET A 32 1.46 13.45 6.16
N GLN A 33 0.77 13.95 7.18
CA GLN A 33 0.91 13.43 8.53
C GLN A 33 0.46 11.96 8.61
N SER A 34 -0.73 11.65 8.08
CA SER A 34 -1.24 10.28 8.00
C SER A 34 -0.35 9.37 7.14
N VAL A 35 0.25 9.88 6.07
CA VAL A 35 1.25 9.15 5.27
C VAL A 35 2.48 8.78 6.12
N GLY A 36 2.97 9.70 6.96
CA GLY A 36 4.09 9.44 7.87
C GLY A 36 3.75 8.42 8.96
N GLU A 37 2.54 8.46 9.51
CA GLU A 37 2.06 7.44 10.46
C GLU A 37 1.88 6.08 9.79
N GLY A 38 1.30 6.06 8.58
CA GLY A 38 1.21 4.87 7.74
C GLY A 38 2.58 4.28 7.43
N ALA A 39 3.61 5.12 7.29
CA ALA A 39 4.99 4.66 7.12
C ALA A 39 5.46 3.80 8.29
N LYS A 40 5.24 4.26 9.52
CA LYS A 40 5.59 3.51 10.72
C LYS A 40 4.85 2.18 10.80
N GLU A 41 3.57 2.18 10.44
CA GLU A 41 2.72 0.99 10.46
C GLU A 41 3.20 -0.08 9.48
N TRP A 42 3.47 0.29 8.22
CA TRP A 42 3.90 -0.71 7.24
C TRP A 42 5.34 -1.18 7.44
N ILE A 43 6.23 -0.33 7.97
CA ILE A 43 7.60 -0.74 8.34
C ILE A 43 7.54 -1.79 9.44
N ARG A 44 6.76 -1.56 10.50
CA ARG A 44 6.54 -2.55 11.57
C ARG A 44 5.98 -3.85 11.03
N GLU A 45 5.05 -3.77 10.08
CA GLU A 45 4.49 -4.97 9.45
C GLU A 45 5.54 -5.70 8.60
N CYS A 46 6.38 -5.00 7.85
CA CYS A 46 7.47 -5.61 7.10
C CYS A 46 8.44 -6.34 8.03
N GLN A 47 8.88 -5.69 9.11
CA GLN A 47 9.72 -6.28 10.15
C GLN A 47 9.05 -7.49 10.78
N HIS A 48 7.75 -7.42 11.08
CA HIS A 48 6.99 -8.54 11.60
C HIS A 48 7.00 -9.74 10.64
N GLN A 49 6.73 -9.51 9.35
CA GLN A 49 6.67 -10.56 8.33
C GLN A 49 8.03 -11.22 8.05
N PHE A 50 9.13 -10.52 8.34
CA PHE A 50 10.50 -10.99 8.08
C PHE A 50 11.32 -11.24 9.36
N ARG A 51 10.71 -11.19 10.55
CA ARG A 51 11.40 -11.31 11.86
C ARG A 51 12.26 -12.58 12.06
N HIS A 52 12.00 -13.64 11.30
CA HIS A 52 12.75 -14.91 11.34
C HIS A 52 13.52 -15.19 10.04
N HIS A 53 13.63 -14.18 9.15
CA HIS A 53 14.42 -14.26 7.92
C HIS A 53 15.79 -13.59 8.12
N ARG A 54 16.79 -14.05 7.34
CA ARG A 54 18.13 -13.43 7.31
C ARG A 54 18.07 -11.95 6.97
N TRP A 55 17.32 -11.61 5.92
CA TRP A 55 16.86 -10.25 5.70
C TRP A 55 15.58 -10.03 6.51
N ASN A 56 15.65 -9.18 7.53
CA ASN A 56 14.60 -8.99 8.52
C ASN A 56 13.81 -7.67 8.37
N CYS A 57 14.01 -6.96 7.25
CA CYS A 57 13.41 -5.65 6.98
C CYS A 57 13.78 -4.56 8.02
N SER A 58 14.98 -4.62 8.61
CA SER A 58 15.51 -3.55 9.45
C SER A 58 15.71 -2.27 8.65
N THR A 59 15.37 -1.13 9.25
CA THR A 59 15.60 0.19 8.67
C THR A 59 17.06 0.61 8.85
N LEU A 60 17.60 1.37 7.89
CA LEU A 60 18.93 1.97 8.00
C LEU A 60 18.79 3.41 8.46
N ASP A 61 19.32 3.73 9.64
CA ASP A 61 19.33 5.10 10.15
C ASP A 61 20.08 6.02 9.18
N ARG A 62 19.47 7.18 8.88
CA ARG A 62 19.95 8.21 7.94
C ARG A 62 19.81 7.90 6.44
N ASP A 63 19.14 6.82 6.04
CA ASP A 63 18.86 6.55 4.63
C ASP A 63 17.50 7.11 4.18
N HIS A 64 17.49 7.93 3.13
CA HIS A 64 16.26 8.54 2.58
C HIS A 64 15.29 7.54 1.95
N THR A 65 15.76 6.34 1.59
CA THR A 65 14.93 5.25 1.05
C THR A 65 14.42 4.31 2.13
N VAL A 66 14.74 4.56 3.41
CA VAL A 66 14.40 3.77 4.60
C VAL A 66 15.11 2.40 4.68
N PHE A 67 15.35 1.72 3.56
CA PHE A 67 16.02 0.40 3.49
C PHE A 67 17.29 0.37 2.63
N GLY A 68 17.80 1.53 2.24
CA GLY A 68 19.04 1.70 1.49
C GLY A 68 19.17 0.87 0.23
N ARG A 69 20.32 0.19 0.08
CA ARG A 69 20.74 -0.44 -1.18
C ARG A 69 19.85 -1.62 -1.61
N VAL A 70 19.09 -2.23 -0.69
CA VAL A 70 18.09 -3.24 -1.03
C VAL A 70 17.06 -2.68 -2.03
N MET A 71 16.72 -1.39 -1.90
CA MET A 71 15.79 -0.71 -2.82
C MET A 71 16.40 -0.38 -4.18
N LEU A 72 17.72 -0.50 -4.34
CA LEU A 72 18.41 -0.34 -5.62
C LEU A 72 18.42 -1.65 -6.43
N ARG A 73 18.27 -2.80 -5.76
CA ARG A 73 18.15 -4.10 -6.43
C ARG A 73 16.69 -4.40 -6.75
N SER A 74 16.46 -4.99 -7.91
CA SER A 74 15.13 -5.41 -8.36
C SER A 74 14.81 -6.81 -7.82
N SER A 75 15.03 -7.02 -6.52
CA SER A 75 14.92 -8.31 -5.83
C SER A 75 13.50 -8.60 -5.35
N ARG A 76 13.28 -9.82 -4.85
CA ARG A 76 12.01 -10.20 -4.22
C ARG A 76 11.68 -9.35 -3.00
N GLU A 77 12.70 -8.99 -2.21
CA GLU A 77 12.52 -8.19 -1.00
C GLU A 77 12.09 -6.76 -1.37
N ALA A 78 12.73 -6.15 -2.36
CA ALA A 78 12.30 -4.86 -2.91
C ALA A 78 10.86 -4.91 -3.43
N ALA A 79 10.49 -5.97 -4.16
CA ALA A 79 9.12 -6.16 -4.65
C ALA A 79 8.08 -6.17 -3.52
N PHE A 80 8.39 -6.84 -2.40
CA PHE A 80 7.55 -6.83 -1.21
C PHE A 80 7.48 -5.43 -0.57
N VAL A 81 8.61 -4.73 -0.43
CA VAL A 81 8.65 -3.37 0.13
C VAL A 81 7.79 -2.39 -0.67
N TYR A 82 7.89 -2.38 -2.01
CA TYR A 82 7.05 -1.53 -2.85
C TYR A 82 5.55 -1.85 -2.65
N ALA A 83 5.20 -3.14 -2.54
CA ALA A 83 3.82 -3.53 -2.28
C ALA A 83 3.33 -3.11 -0.89
N ILE A 84 4.04 -3.46 0.18
CA ILE A 84 3.59 -3.20 1.55
C ILE A 84 3.61 -1.70 1.89
N SER A 85 4.55 -0.92 1.35
CA SER A 85 4.60 0.53 1.54
C SER A 85 3.43 1.24 0.86
N SER A 86 3.15 0.89 -0.39
CA SER A 86 1.99 1.40 -1.13
C SER A 86 0.67 0.98 -0.47
N ALA A 87 0.60 -0.23 0.08
CA ALA A 87 -0.53 -0.69 0.90
C ALA A 87 -0.69 0.14 2.18
N GLY A 88 0.40 0.41 2.90
CA GLY A 88 0.40 1.21 4.11
C GLY A 88 -0.10 2.64 3.90
N VAL A 89 0.28 3.27 2.78
CA VAL A 89 -0.24 4.60 2.41
C VAL A 89 -1.75 4.56 2.17
N VAL A 90 -2.25 3.55 1.45
CA VAL A 90 -3.72 3.39 1.26
C VAL A 90 -4.41 3.21 2.61
N TYR A 91 -3.88 2.31 3.45
CA TYR A 91 -4.47 1.96 4.72
C TYR A 91 -4.57 3.18 5.65
N ALA A 92 -3.47 3.90 5.84
CA ALA A 92 -3.43 5.06 6.73
C ALA A 92 -4.34 6.20 6.27
N ILE A 93 -4.35 6.52 4.98
CA ILE A 93 -5.22 7.57 4.44
C ILE A 93 -6.69 7.18 4.57
N THR A 94 -7.05 5.95 4.19
CA THR A 94 -8.44 5.51 4.29
C THR A 94 -8.92 5.48 5.74
N ARG A 95 -8.07 5.05 6.69
CA ARG A 95 -8.40 5.06 8.13
C ARG A 95 -8.64 6.49 8.63
N ALA A 96 -7.72 7.41 8.32
CA ALA A 96 -7.82 8.81 8.72
C ALA A 96 -9.06 9.52 8.10
N CYS A 97 -9.42 9.18 6.86
CA CYS A 97 -10.66 9.68 6.24
C CYS A 97 -11.91 9.26 7.01
N SER A 98 -11.96 8.02 7.49
CA SER A 98 -13.11 7.48 8.20
C SER A 98 -13.18 7.90 9.66
N GLN A 99 -12.04 8.24 10.26
CA GLN A 99 -11.95 8.85 11.60
C GLN A 99 -12.32 10.34 11.59
N GLY A 100 -12.35 10.97 10.41
CA GLY A 100 -12.63 12.41 10.28
C GLY A 100 -11.40 13.29 10.52
N ASP A 101 -10.20 12.72 10.50
CA ASP A 101 -8.94 13.44 10.76
C ASP A 101 -8.52 14.32 9.56
N LEU A 102 -9.03 13.99 8.37
CA LEU A 102 -8.67 14.64 7.10
C LEU A 102 -9.81 15.49 6.58
N LYS A 103 -9.51 16.73 6.17
CA LYS A 103 -10.54 17.63 5.59
C LYS A 103 -10.85 17.29 4.14
N ALA A 104 -9.91 16.66 3.44
CA ALA A 104 -9.99 16.41 2.01
C ALA A 104 -10.80 15.16 1.64
N CYS A 105 -11.26 14.38 2.62
CA CYS A 105 -12.03 13.17 2.42
C CYS A 105 -12.96 12.90 3.61
N SER A 106 -13.86 11.94 3.44
CA SER A 106 -14.81 11.46 4.43
C SER A 106 -15.08 9.98 4.20
N CYS A 107 -16.00 9.41 5.00
CA CYS A 107 -16.65 8.13 4.73
C CYS A 107 -17.15 8.04 3.27
N ASP A 108 -17.24 6.82 2.73
CA ASP A 108 -17.67 6.54 1.36
C ASP A 108 -19.11 7.05 1.12
N PRO A 109 -19.30 8.10 0.30
CA PRO A 109 -20.62 8.69 0.08
C PRO A 109 -21.54 7.79 -0.74
N LEU A 110 -21.01 6.74 -1.38
CA LEU A 110 -21.77 5.82 -2.22
C LEU A 110 -22.47 4.72 -1.40
N LYS A 111 -22.20 4.61 -0.09
CA LYS A 111 -22.77 3.59 0.80
C LYS A 111 -23.88 4.21 1.63
N ARG A 112 -25.05 4.38 1.00
CA ARG A 112 -26.25 5.01 1.57
C ARG A 112 -27.50 4.23 1.15
N GLY A 113 -28.56 4.32 1.95
CA GLY A 113 -29.83 3.63 1.69
C GLY A 113 -29.75 2.12 1.95
N ARG A 114 -30.61 1.33 1.30
CA ARG A 114 -30.71 -0.12 1.49
C ARG A 114 -29.80 -0.92 0.56
N SER A 115 -29.37 -2.07 1.01
CA SER A 115 -28.68 -3.08 0.23
C SER A 115 -28.98 -4.49 0.74
N LYS A 116 -28.39 -5.52 0.12
CA LYS A 116 -28.61 -6.92 0.47
C LYS A 116 -27.33 -7.74 0.39
N ASP A 117 -27.18 -8.70 1.28
CA ASP A 117 -26.18 -9.77 1.21
C ASP A 117 -26.87 -11.15 1.35
N GLU A 118 -26.10 -12.22 1.51
CA GLU A 118 -26.61 -13.60 1.66
C GLU A 118 -27.50 -13.81 2.90
N ARG A 119 -27.40 -12.94 3.91
CA ARG A 119 -28.19 -12.96 5.16
C ARG A 119 -29.45 -12.08 5.08
N GLY A 120 -29.72 -11.45 3.94
CA GLY A 120 -30.92 -10.64 3.69
C GLY A 120 -30.63 -9.15 3.51
N GLU A 121 -31.67 -8.32 3.63
CA GLU A 121 -31.55 -6.87 3.50
C GLU A 121 -30.81 -6.24 4.69
N PHE A 122 -30.24 -5.06 4.45
CA PHE A 122 -29.65 -4.20 5.47
C PHE A 122 -29.67 -2.73 5.02
N ASP A 123 -29.63 -1.82 5.99
CA ASP A 123 -29.41 -0.40 5.73
C ASP A 123 -27.92 -0.08 5.82
N TRP A 124 -27.40 0.68 4.86
CA TRP A 124 -26.09 1.32 5.01
C TRP A 124 -26.17 2.36 6.12
N GLY A 125 -25.24 2.30 7.06
CA GLY A 125 -25.10 3.32 8.09
C GLY A 125 -23.71 3.31 8.70
N GLY A 126 -23.47 4.14 9.72
CA GLY A 126 -22.12 4.35 10.23
C GLY A 126 -21.19 4.99 9.19
N CYS A 127 -19.89 4.67 9.27
CA CYS A 127 -18.88 5.18 8.35
C CYS A 127 -18.27 4.03 7.54
N SER A 128 -18.61 3.96 6.25
CA SER A 128 -17.93 3.04 5.33
C SER A 128 -16.59 3.62 4.89
N ASP A 129 -15.54 2.80 4.94
CA ASP A 129 -14.18 3.20 4.58
C ASP A 129 -14.05 3.57 3.10
N ASN A 130 -13.62 4.81 2.82
CA ASN A 130 -13.42 5.29 1.46
C ASN A 130 -12.09 4.82 0.87
N ILE A 131 -11.99 3.51 0.61
CA ILE A 131 -10.78 2.89 0.06
C ILE A 131 -10.38 3.49 -1.30
N HIS A 132 -11.37 3.91 -2.08
CA HIS A 132 -11.15 4.42 -3.43
C HIS A 132 -10.40 5.75 -3.41
N TYR A 133 -10.69 6.60 -2.41
CA TYR A 133 -9.91 7.81 -2.17
C TYR A 133 -8.46 7.48 -1.81
N GLY A 134 -8.24 6.59 -0.84
CA GLY A 134 -6.91 6.16 -0.40
C GLY A 134 -6.07 5.59 -1.55
N ILE A 135 -6.64 4.69 -2.36
CA ILE A 135 -5.98 4.13 -3.56
C ILE A 135 -5.59 5.22 -4.56
N ARG A 136 -6.48 6.18 -4.81
CA ARG A 136 -6.24 7.26 -5.78
C ARG A 136 -5.11 8.16 -5.33
N PHE A 137 -5.11 8.55 -4.05
CA PHE A 137 -4.04 9.36 -3.49
C PHE A 137 -2.71 8.59 -3.50
N ALA A 138 -2.69 7.36 -2.99
CA ALA A 138 -1.48 6.53 -2.97
C ALA A 138 -0.91 6.32 -4.38
N LYS A 139 -1.76 6.05 -5.39
CA LYS A 139 -1.34 5.97 -6.79
C LYS A 139 -0.79 7.29 -7.32
N ALA A 140 -1.34 8.43 -6.93
CA ALA A 140 -0.84 9.74 -7.36
C ALA A 140 0.50 10.09 -6.70
N PHE A 141 0.68 9.74 -5.43
CA PHE A 141 1.82 10.10 -4.61
C PHE A 141 2.99 9.10 -4.70
N VAL A 142 2.74 7.82 -4.46
CA VAL A 142 3.78 6.77 -4.43
C VAL A 142 4.34 6.50 -5.83
N ASP A 143 3.48 6.44 -6.85
CA ASP A 143 3.92 6.16 -8.24
C ASP A 143 4.57 7.39 -8.91
N ALA A 144 4.58 8.57 -8.26
CA ALA A 144 5.04 9.82 -8.88
C ALA A 144 6.52 9.79 -9.30
N LYS A 145 7.37 9.12 -8.51
CA LYS A 145 8.80 8.97 -8.79
C LYS A 145 9.00 8.03 -9.98
N GLU A 146 8.41 6.85 -9.91
CA GLU A 146 8.57 5.80 -10.93
C GLU A 146 8.05 6.24 -12.29
N LYS A 147 6.96 7.02 -12.36
CA LYS A 147 6.40 7.52 -13.62
C LYS A 147 7.32 8.48 -14.39
N LYS A 148 8.36 9.03 -13.77
CA LYS A 148 9.34 9.88 -14.47
C LYS A 148 10.29 9.07 -15.34
N VAL A 149 10.48 7.79 -15.02
CA VAL A 149 11.42 6.89 -15.70
C VAL A 149 10.62 5.80 -16.40
N LYS A 150 11.02 5.44 -17.62
CA LYS A 150 10.37 4.38 -18.40
C LYS A 150 11.30 3.17 -18.55
N ASP A 151 11.85 2.70 -17.44
CA ASP A 151 12.72 1.53 -17.41
C ASP A 151 12.01 0.30 -16.79
N ALA A 152 12.65 -0.85 -16.92
CA ALA A 152 12.13 -2.12 -16.41
C ALA A 152 11.86 -2.05 -14.90
N ARG A 153 12.77 -1.43 -14.14
CA ARG A 153 12.66 -1.27 -12.68
C ARG A 153 11.43 -0.44 -12.29
N ALA A 154 11.22 0.72 -12.93
CA ALA A 154 10.05 1.56 -12.70
C ALA A 154 8.75 0.79 -12.99
N LEU A 155 8.71 0.00 -14.07
CA LEU A 155 7.54 -0.82 -14.40
C LEU A 155 7.23 -1.86 -13.31
N MET A 156 8.26 -2.57 -12.81
CA MET A 156 8.12 -3.50 -11.68
C MET A 156 7.62 -2.79 -10.43
N ASN A 157 8.21 -1.64 -10.09
CA ASN A 157 7.83 -0.86 -8.92
C ASN A 157 6.35 -0.44 -9.01
N LEU A 158 5.90 0.07 -10.17
CA LEU A 158 4.50 0.42 -10.42
C LEU A 158 3.54 -0.77 -10.30
N HIS A 159 3.96 -1.95 -10.79
CA HIS A 159 3.18 -3.18 -10.68
C HIS A 159 3.05 -3.65 -9.23
N ASN A 160 4.16 -3.72 -8.50
CA ASN A 160 4.19 -4.14 -7.11
C ASN A 160 3.44 -3.15 -6.20
N ASN A 161 3.60 -1.83 -6.43
CA ASN A 161 2.82 -0.80 -5.77
C ASN A 161 1.31 -1.02 -5.97
N ARG A 162 0.89 -1.36 -7.19
CA ARG A 162 -0.51 -1.67 -7.49
C ARG A 162 -0.98 -2.92 -6.74
N CYS A 163 -0.18 -3.98 -6.69
CA CYS A 163 -0.50 -5.19 -5.94
C CYS A 163 -0.79 -4.87 -4.48
N GLY A 164 0.06 -4.04 -3.85
CA GLY A 164 -0.15 -3.52 -2.50
C GLY A 164 -1.49 -2.83 -2.29
N ARG A 165 -1.81 -1.83 -3.14
CA ARG A 165 -3.09 -1.10 -3.05
C ARG A 165 -4.31 -2.00 -3.19
N MET A 166 -4.25 -2.98 -4.08
CA MET A 166 -5.34 -3.93 -4.28
C MET A 166 -5.44 -4.94 -3.14
N ALA A 167 -4.34 -5.25 -2.46
CA ALA A 167 -4.35 -6.13 -1.30
C ALA A 167 -5.16 -5.54 -0.15
N VAL A 168 -5.05 -4.23 0.12
CA VAL A 168 -5.89 -3.56 1.14
C VAL A 168 -7.36 -3.64 0.76
N LYS A 169 -7.68 -3.30 -0.50
CA LYS A 169 -9.05 -3.37 -1.02
C LYS A 169 -9.67 -4.76 -0.92
N ARG A 170 -8.87 -5.81 -1.13
CA ARG A 170 -9.29 -7.21 -1.07
C ARG A 170 -9.84 -7.59 0.31
N PHE A 171 -9.33 -6.99 1.38
CA PHE A 171 -9.71 -7.31 2.76
C PHE A 171 -10.70 -6.31 3.36
N LEU A 172 -11.37 -5.50 2.55
CA LEU A 172 -12.58 -4.83 2.99
C LEU A 172 -13.64 -5.88 3.34
N LYS A 173 -14.27 -5.68 4.49
CA LYS A 173 -15.32 -6.55 5.02
C LYS A 173 -16.57 -5.74 5.32
N LEU A 174 -17.73 -6.36 5.13
CA LEU A 174 -18.99 -5.81 5.57
C LEU A 174 -19.15 -6.11 7.07
N GLU A 175 -19.12 -5.06 7.88
CA GLU A 175 -19.42 -5.12 9.31
C GLU A 175 -20.85 -4.68 9.55
N CYS A 176 -21.56 -5.34 10.45
CA CYS A 176 -22.97 -5.08 10.72
C CYS A 176 -23.26 -5.04 12.21
N LYS A 177 -24.19 -4.17 12.60
CA LYS A 177 -24.85 -4.17 13.90
C LYS A 177 -26.30 -4.62 13.74
N CYS A 178 -26.70 -5.58 14.55
CA CYS A 178 -28.07 -6.10 14.61
C CYS A 178 -28.90 -5.27 15.60
N HIS A 179 -30.14 -4.96 15.24
CA HIS A 179 -31.04 -4.09 16.00
C HIS A 179 -32.38 -4.75 16.37
N GLY A 180 -32.52 -6.06 16.17
CA GLY A 180 -33.78 -6.76 16.44
C GLY A 180 -34.00 -7.07 17.93
N VAL A 181 -35.27 -7.29 18.29
CA VAL A 181 -35.70 -7.66 19.65
C VAL A 181 -34.97 -8.94 20.09
N SER A 182 -34.53 -8.98 21.34
CA SER A 182 -33.79 -10.10 21.94
C SER A 182 -32.51 -10.51 21.18
N GLY A 183 -31.86 -9.57 20.48
CA GLY A 183 -30.62 -9.84 19.75
C GLY A 183 -30.81 -10.46 18.36
N SER A 184 -32.04 -10.51 17.85
CA SER A 184 -32.30 -10.91 16.47
C SER A 184 -31.64 -9.96 15.47
N CYS A 185 -31.22 -10.48 14.31
CA CYS A 185 -30.55 -9.70 13.26
C CYS A 185 -31.44 -9.46 12.04
N THR A 186 -32.77 -9.42 12.24
CA THR A 186 -33.76 -9.13 11.18
C THR A 186 -33.64 -7.71 10.66
N LEU A 187 -33.39 -6.75 11.55
CA LEU A 187 -32.98 -5.39 11.20
C LEU A 187 -31.50 -5.23 11.53
N ARG A 188 -30.71 -4.77 10.56
CA ARG A 188 -29.28 -4.52 10.76
C ARG A 188 -28.78 -3.35 9.94
N THR A 189 -27.79 -2.67 10.48
CA THR A 189 -27.09 -1.57 9.83
C THR A 189 -25.65 -1.98 9.58
N CYS A 190 -25.17 -1.82 8.34
CA CYS A 190 -23.84 -2.26 7.96
C CYS A 190 -22.99 -1.16 7.34
N TRP A 191 -21.67 -1.33 7.41
CA TRP A 191 -20.66 -0.49 6.76
C TRP A 191 -19.51 -1.34 6.23
N LEU A 192 -18.81 -0.83 5.22
CA LEU A 192 -17.56 -1.44 4.78
C LEU A 192 -16.42 -0.97 5.68
N ALA A 193 -15.69 -1.90 6.29
CA ALA A 193 -14.54 -1.63 7.12
C ALA A 193 -13.29 -2.34 6.55
N MET A 194 -12.15 -1.69 6.64
CA MET A 194 -10.84 -2.29 6.42
C MET A 194 -10.60 -3.33 7.51
N SER A 195 -10.04 -4.47 7.11
CA SER A 195 -9.51 -5.42 8.07
C SER A 195 -8.23 -4.88 8.73
N ASP A 196 -7.80 -5.55 9.81
CA ASP A 196 -6.48 -5.34 10.39
C ASP A 196 -5.37 -5.44 9.32
N PHE A 197 -4.40 -4.53 9.37
CA PHE A 197 -3.32 -4.44 8.38
C PHE A 197 -2.47 -5.72 8.32
N ARG A 198 -2.41 -6.51 9.39
CA ARG A 198 -1.78 -7.84 9.42
C ARG A 198 -2.32 -8.76 8.33
N LYS A 199 -3.62 -8.73 8.03
CA LYS A 199 -4.19 -9.56 6.94
C LYS A 199 -3.59 -9.19 5.58
N THR A 200 -3.37 -7.90 5.35
CA THR A 200 -2.68 -7.42 4.15
C THR A 200 -1.22 -7.86 4.14
N GLY A 201 -0.51 -7.73 5.27
CA GLY A 201 0.86 -8.20 5.43
C GLY A 201 1.01 -9.70 5.13
N ASP A 202 0.19 -10.55 5.77
CA ASP A 202 0.20 -12.00 5.58
C ASP A 202 -0.08 -12.39 4.13
N TYR A 203 -1.01 -11.70 3.48
CA TYR A 203 -1.33 -11.94 2.08
C TYR A 203 -0.17 -11.56 1.15
N LEU A 204 0.43 -10.38 1.35
CA LEU A 204 1.58 -9.95 0.57
C LEU A 204 2.79 -10.86 0.84
N ARG A 205 2.92 -11.41 2.04
CA ARG A 205 3.97 -12.38 2.39
C ARG A 205 3.80 -13.69 1.62
N LYS A 206 2.57 -14.19 1.51
CA LYS A 206 2.26 -15.33 0.62
C LYS A 206 2.59 -15.02 -0.84
N LYS A 207 2.29 -13.79 -1.30
CA LYS A 207 2.65 -13.34 -2.66
C LYS A 207 4.16 -13.18 -2.87
N TYR A 208 4.91 -12.82 -1.84
CA TYR A 208 6.37 -12.77 -1.87
C TYR A 208 6.98 -14.16 -2.06
N ASN A 209 6.50 -15.17 -1.31
CA ASN A 209 6.99 -16.55 -1.44
C ASN A 209 6.76 -17.11 -2.87
N GLY A 210 5.67 -16.70 -3.52
CA GLY A 210 5.34 -17.06 -4.90
C GLY A 210 5.65 -15.98 -5.95
N ALA A 211 6.55 -15.04 -5.65
CA ALA A 211 6.90 -13.96 -6.57
C ALA A 211 7.57 -14.52 -7.84
N ILE A 212 7.28 -13.91 -8.99
CA ILE A 212 7.69 -14.41 -10.30
C ILE A 212 8.85 -13.57 -10.83
N GLN A 213 9.93 -14.24 -11.23
CA GLN A 213 11.03 -13.58 -11.93
C GLN A 213 10.61 -13.27 -13.37
N VAL A 214 10.76 -12.01 -13.75
CA VAL A 214 10.34 -11.50 -15.05
C VAL A 214 11.52 -10.86 -15.79
N THR A 215 11.36 -10.72 -17.09
CA THR A 215 12.17 -9.88 -17.98
C THR A 215 11.25 -8.88 -18.67
N MET A 216 11.82 -7.80 -19.20
CA MET A 216 11.03 -6.83 -19.95
C MET A 216 10.68 -7.43 -21.32
N ASN A 217 9.44 -7.23 -21.78
CA ASN A 217 9.04 -7.62 -23.12
C ASN A 217 9.75 -6.77 -24.18
N GLN A 218 9.79 -7.25 -25.43
CA GLN A 218 10.49 -6.58 -26.54
C GLN A 218 9.94 -5.18 -26.83
N ASP A 219 8.65 -4.96 -26.62
CA ASP A 219 7.94 -3.69 -26.79
C ASP A 219 8.08 -2.74 -25.58
N GLY A 220 8.71 -3.19 -24.48
CA GLY A 220 8.97 -2.36 -23.30
C GLY A 220 7.73 -1.94 -22.49
N THR A 221 6.54 -2.47 -22.82
CA THR A 221 5.27 -2.10 -22.18
C THR A 221 4.87 -3.00 -21.00
N GLY A 222 5.59 -4.10 -20.79
CA GLY A 222 5.14 -5.21 -19.95
C GLY A 222 6.26 -6.17 -19.55
N PHE A 223 5.82 -7.34 -19.06
CA PHE A 223 6.71 -8.38 -18.55
C PHE A 223 6.53 -9.68 -19.32
N THR A 224 7.63 -10.36 -19.57
CA THR A 224 7.68 -11.78 -19.93
C THR A 224 8.25 -12.59 -18.76
N VAL A 225 7.90 -13.87 -18.64
CA VAL A 225 8.51 -14.74 -17.62
C VAL A 225 9.96 -15.00 -17.98
N ALA A 226 10.87 -14.93 -17.00
CA ALA A 226 12.28 -15.22 -17.22
C ALA A 226 12.50 -16.69 -17.61
N ASN A 227 11.71 -17.60 -17.00
CA ASN A 227 11.70 -19.01 -17.33
C ASN A 227 10.30 -19.42 -17.84
N LYS A 228 10.25 -19.94 -19.08
CA LYS A 228 9.01 -20.28 -19.81
C LYS A 228 8.18 -21.39 -19.17
N ASN A 229 8.78 -22.16 -18.26
CA ASN A 229 8.06 -23.20 -17.50
C ASN A 229 7.19 -22.62 -16.38
N PHE A 230 7.39 -21.34 -16.02
CA PHE A 230 6.54 -20.66 -15.05
C PHE A 230 5.32 -20.02 -15.70
N ARG A 231 4.21 -20.01 -14.95
CA ARG A 231 3.00 -19.29 -15.34
C ARG A 231 3.27 -17.78 -15.48
N LYS A 232 2.55 -17.13 -16.39
CA LYS A 232 2.60 -15.67 -16.54
C LYS A 232 2.11 -14.97 -15.26
N PRO A 233 2.74 -13.84 -14.86
CA PRO A 233 2.33 -13.09 -13.69
C PRO A 233 0.94 -12.47 -13.87
N THR A 234 0.11 -12.57 -12.84
CA THR A 234 -1.19 -11.88 -12.79
C THR A 234 -1.03 -10.48 -12.20
N LYS A 235 -2.10 -9.69 -12.28
CA LYS A 235 -2.21 -8.35 -11.65
C LYS A 235 -2.08 -8.37 -10.12
N THR A 236 -2.01 -9.56 -9.49
CA THR A 236 -1.92 -9.73 -8.03
C THR A 236 -0.63 -10.40 -7.56
N ASP A 237 0.21 -10.84 -8.50
CA ASP A 237 1.48 -11.49 -8.18
C ASP A 237 2.57 -10.43 -8.08
N LEU A 238 3.47 -10.60 -7.11
CA LEU A 238 4.67 -9.77 -7.05
C LEU A 238 5.65 -10.25 -8.12
N VAL A 239 6.37 -9.29 -8.72
CA VAL A 239 7.35 -9.56 -9.78
C VAL A 239 8.69 -8.93 -9.43
N TYR A 240 9.77 -9.55 -9.90
CA TYR A 240 11.15 -9.12 -9.67
C TYR A 240 12.05 -9.48 -10.86
N PHE A 241 13.21 -8.83 -10.99
CA PHE A 241 14.17 -9.11 -12.09
C PHE A 241 15.44 -9.78 -11.61
N GLU A 242 15.96 -9.37 -10.45
CA GLU A 242 17.29 -9.71 -9.97
C GLU A 242 17.21 -10.72 -8.83
N ASN A 243 18.14 -11.67 -8.79
CA ASN A 243 18.24 -12.58 -7.66
C ASN A 243 18.60 -11.82 -6.38
N SER A 244 18.02 -12.24 -5.26
CA SER A 244 18.40 -11.74 -3.95
C SER A 244 19.87 -12.06 -3.66
N PRO A 245 20.63 -11.17 -2.99
CA PRO A 245 21.98 -11.49 -2.53
C PRO A 245 21.96 -12.59 -1.46
N ASP A 246 23.12 -13.18 -1.19
CA ASP A 246 23.25 -14.09 -0.05
C ASP A 246 23.34 -13.32 1.27
N TYR A 247 22.19 -13.18 1.93
CA TYR A 247 22.08 -12.52 3.25
C TYR A 247 22.78 -13.28 4.40
N CYS A 248 23.46 -14.40 4.13
CA CYS A 248 24.36 -15.02 5.11
C CYS A 248 25.71 -14.32 5.22
N VAL A 249 26.16 -13.70 4.13
CA VAL A 249 27.48 -13.08 4.04
C VAL A 249 27.33 -11.58 4.13
N MET A 250 28.14 -10.95 4.97
CA MET A 250 28.14 -9.49 5.06
C MET A 250 28.72 -8.90 3.78
N ASP A 251 27.87 -8.33 2.94
CA ASP A 251 28.24 -7.64 1.71
C ASP A 251 27.73 -6.20 1.73
N LYS A 252 28.63 -5.26 2.07
CA LYS A 252 28.33 -3.81 2.11
C LYS A 252 27.85 -3.27 0.76
N SER A 253 28.17 -3.94 -0.36
CA SER A 253 27.71 -3.56 -1.70
C SER A 253 26.27 -4.00 -1.97
N ALA A 254 25.81 -5.07 -1.31
CA ALA A 254 24.47 -5.62 -1.45
C ALA A 254 23.42 -4.95 -0.56
N GLY A 255 23.85 -4.32 0.54
CA GLY A 255 22.98 -3.69 1.54
C GLY A 255 23.11 -4.39 2.87
#